data_AF-A0A0F0GLU6-F1
#
_entry.id   AF-A0A0F0GLU6-F1
#
_cell.length_a   1.000
_cell.length_b   1.000
_cell.length_c   1.000
_cell.angle_alpha   90.00
_cell.angle_beta   90.00
_cell.angle_gamma   90.00
#
_symmetry.space_group_name_H-M   'P 1'
#
loop_
_entity.id
_entity.type
_entity.pdbx_description
1 polymer ?
#
loop_
_entity_poly.entity_id
_entity_poly.type
_entity_poly.pdbx_seq_one_letter_code
_entity_poly.pdbx_strand_id
1 'polypeptide(L)'
;MRIVRAALSGPRQDPDRHGVLALLSDLIWAHAEAAHGLEHVRAKAADHGVDLYLFLRAASEAAALDQANALLSGARAPLRAHGYRTAEPRR
;
A
#
# COMPACT_ATOMS: atom_id res chain seq x y z
N MET A 1 12.63 -6.47 -10.09
CA MET A 1 11.64 -5.59 -9.44
C MET A 1 10.33 -5.70 -10.20
N ARG A 2 9.21 -5.80 -9.48
CA ARG A 2 7.83 -5.81 -10.01
C ARG A 2 7.02 -4.76 -9.27
N ILE A 3 6.02 -4.19 -9.93
CA ILE A 3 5.18 -3.13 -9.35
C ILE A 3 3.77 -3.67 -9.20
N VAL A 4 3.21 -3.51 -8.01
CA VAL A 4 1.81 -3.83 -7.71
C VAL A 4 1.11 -2.56 -7.27
N ARG A 5 -0.09 -2.32 -7.80
CA ARG A 5 -0.93 -1.21 -7.39
C ARG A 5 -2.01 -1.71 -6.43
N ALA A 6 -2.05 -1.15 -5.23
CA ALA A 6 -3.13 -1.39 -4.28
C ALA A 6 -3.95 -0.12 -4.10
N ALA A 7 -5.26 -0.21 -4.33
CA ALA A 7 -6.19 0.89 -4.10
C ALA A 7 -6.63 0.90 -2.63
N LEU A 8 -6.48 2.04 -1.97
CA LEU A 8 -7.00 2.31 -0.64
C LEU A 8 -8.20 3.25 -0.75
N SER A 9 -9.38 2.72 -0.45
CA SER A 9 -10.58 3.53 -0.32
C SER A 9 -10.63 4.17 1.06
N GLY A 10 -10.78 5.49 1.12
CA GLY A 10 -10.78 6.23 2.39
C GLY A 10 -11.35 7.64 2.25
N PRO A 11 -11.23 8.47 3.31
CA PRO A 11 -11.81 9.80 3.31
C PRO A 11 -11.30 10.64 2.12
N ARG A 12 -12.25 11.20 1.37
CA ARG A 12 -12.00 11.94 0.12
C ARG A 12 -11.43 13.34 0.35
N GLN A 13 -11.57 13.86 1.57
CA GLN A 13 -11.34 15.25 1.94
C GLN A 13 -10.38 15.28 3.13
N ASP A 14 -9.10 15.47 2.84
CA ASP A 14 -8.14 15.91 3.85
C ASP A 14 -7.34 17.11 3.29
N PRO A 15 -7.40 18.30 3.92
CA PRO A 15 -6.61 19.45 3.51
C PRO A 15 -5.09 19.24 3.64
N ASP A 16 -4.61 18.26 4.44
CA ASP A 16 -3.19 17.87 4.49
C ASP A 16 -2.90 16.58 3.73
N ARG A 17 -3.21 16.61 2.42
CA ARG A 17 -3.01 15.47 1.52
C ARG A 17 -1.54 15.02 1.44
N HIS A 18 -0.57 15.89 1.68
CA HIS A 18 0.84 15.49 1.66
C HIS A 18 1.24 14.71 2.92
N GLY A 19 0.84 15.17 4.10
CA GLY A 19 1.09 14.47 5.37
C GLY A 19 0.47 13.07 5.40
N VAL A 20 -0.75 12.92 4.88
CA VAL A 20 -1.43 11.62 4.81
C VAL A 20 -0.73 10.64 3.87
N LEU A 21 -0.24 11.08 2.71
CA LEU A 21 0.48 10.19 1.78
C LEU A 21 1.80 9.69 2.38
N ALA A 22 2.53 10.56 3.08
CA ALA A 22 3.73 10.17 3.81
C ALA A 22 3.40 9.17 4.93
N LEU A 23 2.38 9.45 5.74
CA LEU A 23 1.91 8.54 6.80
C LEU A 23 1.56 7.15 6.26
N LEU A 24 0.86 7.07 5.12
CA LEU A 24 0.50 5.78 4.52
C LEU A 24 1.74 5.03 4.02
N SER A 25 2.70 5.73 3.42
CA SER A 25 4.00 5.13 3.05
C SER A 25 4.76 4.60 4.28
N ASP A 26 4.80 5.37 5.36
CA ASP A 26 5.48 4.98 6.61
C ASP A 26 4.78 3.78 7.27
N LEU A 27 3.46 3.75 7.27
CA LEU A 27 2.67 2.65 7.81
C LEU A 27 2.94 1.35 7.04
N ILE A 28 3.03 1.41 5.71
CA ILE A 28 3.42 0.25 4.90
C ILE A 28 4.84 -0.21 5.24
N TRP A 29 5.80 0.72 5.37
CA TRP A 29 7.16 0.38 5.78
C TRP A 29 7.23 -0.25 7.17
N ALA A 30 6.44 0.23 8.13
CA ALA A 30 6.41 -0.31 9.49
C ALA A 30 5.94 -1.78 9.55
N HIS A 31 5.23 -2.26 8.52
CA HIS A 31 4.76 -3.64 8.41
C HIS A 31 5.52 -4.45 7.34
N ALA A 32 6.57 -3.87 6.75
CA ALA A 32 7.39 -4.52 5.75
C ALA A 32 8.44 -5.40 6.42
N GLU A 33 8.33 -6.72 6.23
CA GLU A 33 9.35 -7.68 6.58
C GLU A 33 10.19 -8.04 5.34
N ALA A 34 11.38 -8.59 5.56
CA ALA A 34 12.27 -9.01 4.47
C ALA A 34 11.57 -9.99 3.49
N ALA A 35 10.69 -10.86 3.99
CA ALA A 35 9.91 -11.80 3.20
C ALA A 35 8.93 -11.13 2.22
N HIS A 36 8.42 -9.94 2.55
CA HIS A 36 7.57 -9.15 1.66
C HIS A 36 8.35 -8.58 0.47
N GLY A 37 9.68 -8.47 0.58
CA GLY A 37 10.53 -8.00 -0.53
C GLY A 37 10.26 -6.56 -0.96
N LEU A 38 9.71 -5.71 -0.09
CA LEU A 38 9.46 -4.30 -0.38
C LEU A 38 10.79 -3.55 -0.53
N GLU A 39 11.01 -2.97 -1.70
CA GLU A 39 12.18 -2.13 -2.00
C GLU A 39 11.82 -0.64 -1.99
N HIS A 40 10.58 -0.30 -2.38
CA HIS A 40 10.07 1.07 -2.35
C HIS A 40 8.53 1.08 -2.28
N VAL A 41 7.96 2.16 -1.75
CA VAL A 41 6.52 2.43 -1.78
C VAL A 41 6.28 3.89 -2.15
N ARG A 42 5.29 4.11 -3.02
CA ARG A 42 4.81 5.44 -3.37
C ARG A 42 3.31 5.51 -3.19
N ALA A 43 2.85 6.39 -2.31
CA ALA A 43 1.45 6.76 -2.19
C ALA A 43 1.10 7.90 -3.16
N LYS A 44 -0.05 7.81 -3.83
CA LYS A 44 -0.57 8.85 -4.71
C LYS A 44 -2.07 9.04 -4.47
N ALA A 45 -2.50 10.28 -4.32
CA ALA A 45 -3.93 10.58 -4.23
C ALA A 45 -4.67 10.18 -5.52
N ALA A 46 -5.87 9.64 -5.35
CA ALA A 46 -6.76 9.20 -6.42
C ALA A 46 -8.22 9.52 -6.07
N ASP A 47 -9.12 9.48 -7.06
CA ASP A 47 -10.54 9.84 -6.86
C ASP A 47 -11.27 8.96 -5.84
N HIS A 48 -10.75 7.74 -5.60
CA HIS A 48 -11.27 6.77 -4.66
C HIS A 48 -10.57 6.82 -3.29
N GLY A 49 -9.55 7.66 -3.11
CA GLY A 49 -8.71 7.70 -1.91
C GLY A 49 -7.23 7.81 -2.29
N VAL A 50 -6.50 6.70 -2.15
CA VAL A 50 -5.05 6.63 -2.39
C VAL A 50 -4.69 5.37 -3.16
N ASP A 51 -3.88 5.50 -4.19
CA ASP A 51 -3.18 4.39 -4.82
C ASP A 51 -1.80 4.22 -4.18
N LEU A 52 -1.51 3.01 -3.70
CA LEU A 52 -0.18 2.58 -3.28
C LEU A 52 0.50 1.82 -4.43
N TYR A 53 1.68 2.29 -4.83
CA TYR A 53 2.56 1.57 -5.75
C TYR A 53 3.65 0.89 -4.93
N LEU A 54 3.60 -0.44 -4.86
CA LEU A 54 4.54 -1.29 -4.14
C LEU A 54 5.59 -1.82 -5.12
N PHE A 55 6.85 -1.51 -4.87
CA PHE A 55 7.97 -1.98 -5.66
C PHE A 55 8.60 -3.17 -4.95
N LEU A 56 8.41 -4.36 -5.52
CA LEU A 56 8.68 -5.63 -4.87
C LEU A 56 9.79 -6.41 -5.59
N ARG A 57 10.70 -6.97 -4.79
CA ARG A 57 11.60 -8.04 -5.21
C ARG A 57 10.86 -9.36 -5.17
N ALA A 58 10.38 -9.78 -6.32
CA ALA A 58 9.66 -11.03 -6.52
C ALA A 58 10.26 -11.82 -7.68
N ALA A 59 10.13 -13.15 -7.69
CA ALA A 59 10.57 -14.01 -8.79
C ALA A 59 9.59 -14.03 -9.97
N SER A 60 8.29 -13.88 -9.69
CA SER A 60 7.20 -13.86 -10.66
C SER A 60 6.15 -12.80 -10.29
N GLU A 61 5.17 -12.59 -11.18
CA GLU A 61 4.07 -11.65 -10.94
C GLU A 61 3.08 -12.19 -9.91
N ALA A 62 2.82 -13.49 -9.94
CA ALA A 62 2.06 -14.17 -8.89
C ALA A 62 2.73 -13.98 -7.53
N ALA A 63 4.04 -14.20 -7.44
CA ALA A 63 4.79 -13.98 -6.20
C ALA A 63 4.71 -12.52 -5.71
N ALA A 64 4.74 -11.55 -6.63
CA ALA A 64 4.59 -10.13 -6.27
C ALA A 64 3.20 -9.84 -5.70
N LEU A 65 2.14 -10.42 -6.26
CA LEU A 65 0.78 -10.28 -5.74
C LEU A 65 0.63 -10.94 -4.37
N ASP A 66 1.19 -12.14 -4.18
CA ASP A 66 1.17 -12.84 -2.89
C ASP A 66 1.90 -12.04 -1.81
N GLN A 67 3.09 -11.51 -2.12
CA GLN A 67 3.87 -10.64 -1.23
C GLN A 67 3.12 -9.35 -0.90
N ALA A 68 2.52 -8.70 -1.89
CA ALA A 68 1.70 -7.50 -1.69
C ALA A 68 0.50 -7.79 -0.77
N ASN A 69 -0.19 -8.90 -1.00
CA ASN A 69 -1.33 -9.32 -0.18
C ASN A 69 -0.92 -9.59 1.27
N ALA A 70 0.19 -10.30 1.49
CA ALA A 70 0.71 -10.56 2.84
C ALA A 70 1.03 -9.25 3.58
N LEU A 71 1.76 -8.34 2.93
CA LEU A 71 2.10 -7.03 3.47
C LEU A 71 0.84 -6.21 3.82
N LEU A 72 -0.11 -6.10 2.90
CA LEU A 72 -1.34 -5.33 3.10
C LEU A 72 -2.27 -5.96 4.16
N SER A 73 -2.24 -7.28 4.31
CA SER A 73 -2.96 -7.97 5.37
C SER A 73 -2.40 -7.58 6.74
N GLY A 74 -1.07 -7.55 6.89
CA GLY A 74 -0.41 -7.10 8.13
C GLY A 74 -0.71 -5.64 8.47
N ALA A 75 -0.75 -4.77 7.47
CA ALA A 75 -1.06 -3.34 7.63
C ALA A 75 -2.56 -3.03 7.78
N ARG A 76 -3.46 -4.04 7.67
CA ARG A 76 -4.90 -3.82 7.53
C ARG A 76 -5.54 -3.11 8.73
N ALA A 77 -5.16 -3.49 9.94
CA ALA A 77 -5.70 -2.91 11.16
C ALA A 77 -5.34 -1.41 11.31
N PRO A 78 -4.06 -1.00 11.21
CA PRO A 78 -3.71 0.41 11.29
C PRO A 78 -4.25 1.23 10.11
N LEU A 79 -4.28 0.68 8.88
CA LEU A 79 -4.93 1.36 7.75
C LEU A 79 -6.41 1.69 8.05
N ARG A 80 -7.14 0.74 8.65
CA ARG A 80 -8.53 0.95 9.07
C ARG A 80 -8.68 1.98 10.18
N ALA A 81 -7.75 2.03 11.12
CA ALA A 81 -7.74 3.05 12.17
C ALA A 81 -7.61 4.47 11.59
N HIS A 82 -6.92 4.62 10.45
CA HIS A 82 -6.83 5.87 9.68
C HIS A 82 -7.94 6.04 8.62
N GLY A 83 -8.98 5.20 8.64
CA GLY A 83 -10.13 5.33 7.74
C GLY A 83 -9.95 4.75 6.34
N TYR A 84 -8.86 4.03 6.09
CA TYR A 84 -8.58 3.41 4.80
C TYR A 84 -8.93 1.92 4.77
N ARG A 85 -9.40 1.45 3.60
CA ARG A 85 -9.71 0.05 3.31
C ARG A 85 -9.01 -0.36 2.03
N THR A 86 -8.29 -1.48 2.06
CA THR A 86 -7.67 -2.07 0.89
C THR A 86 -8.73 -2.68 -0.02
N ALA A 87 -8.70 -2.33 -1.30
CA ALA A 87 -9.26 -3.18 -2.36
C ALA A 87 -8.25 -4.29 -2.71
N GLU A 88 -8.69 -5.32 -3.42
CA GLU A 88 -7.78 -6.33 -3.96
C GLU A 88 -6.68 -5.66 -4.81
N PRO A 89 -5.39 -6.02 -4.64
CA PRO A 89 -4.32 -5.45 -5.43
C PRO A 89 -4.52 -5.78 -6.91
N ARG A 90 -4.22 -4.79 -7.77
CA ARG A 90 -4.28 -4.92 -9.22
C ARG A 90 -2.91 -4.60 -9.81
N ARG A 91 -2.71 -5.02 -11.06
CA ARG A 91 -1.51 -4.67 -11.82
C ARG A 91 -1.54 -3.21 -12.25
#